data_AF-A0A4S3FRS4-F1
#
_entry.id   AF-A0A4S3FRS4-F1
#
_cell.length_a   1.000
_cell.length_b   1.000
_cell.length_c   1.000
_cell.angle_alpha   90.00
_cell.angle_beta   90.00
_cell.angle_gamma   90.00
#
_symmetry.space_group_name_H-M   'P 1'
#
loop_
_entity.id
_entity.type
_entity.pdbx_description
1 polymer ?
#
loop_
_entity_poly.entity_id
_entity_poly.type
_entity_poly.pdbx_seq_one_letter_code
_entity_poly.pdbx_strand_id
1 'polypeptide(L)'
;MRLLIMGNSGSGKSWRARALAAQHDLAHLDLDTIVWEPGQIAVPCAPEQVRADLLAFVTEHERWVAEGCYGDLVEAALPFCSELVFMNPGRDVCLENNRRRPWEPHKYASMEAQQSKLAFLLEWVAGYYEREDAMSYACHRRMFDAFDGNKTEVTVVD
;
A
#
# COMPACT_ATOMS: atom_id res chain seq x y z
N MET A 1 -14.01 13.06 -0.43
CA MET A 1 -12.66 12.72 -0.89
C MET A 1 -12.44 11.27 -0.52
N ARG A 2 -12.28 10.40 -1.52
CA ARG A 2 -12.10 8.95 -1.37
C ARG A 2 -10.86 8.57 -2.16
N LEU A 3 -9.73 8.49 -1.46
CA LEU A 3 -8.40 8.37 -2.06
C LEU A 3 -7.91 6.93 -1.99
N LEU A 4 -7.47 6.39 -3.12
CA LEU A 4 -6.78 5.10 -3.15
C LEU A 4 -5.33 5.32 -3.55
N ILE A 5 -4.38 4.85 -2.74
CA ILE A 5 -2.95 5.04 -2.96
C ILE A 5 -2.27 3.68 -3.15
N MET A 6 -1.72 3.45 -4.33
CA MET A 6 -1.01 2.21 -4.67
C MET A 6 0.44 2.44 -5.07
N GLY A 7 1.26 1.38 -5.08
CA GLY A 7 2.68 1.46 -5.40
C GLY A 7 3.56 0.50 -4.59
N ASN A 8 4.85 0.44 -4.94
CA ASN A 8 5.82 -0.47 -4.34
C ASN A 8 6.02 -0.22 -2.83
N SER A 9 6.52 -1.21 -2.11
CA SER A 9 7.02 -1.03 -0.75
C SER A 9 8.18 -0.02 -0.74
N GLY A 10 8.11 0.98 0.13
CA GLY A 10 9.08 2.08 0.19
C GLY A 10 8.82 3.24 -0.77
N SER A 11 7.72 3.24 -1.53
CA SER A 11 7.39 4.35 -2.43
C SER A 11 6.78 5.59 -1.75
N GLY A 12 6.56 5.55 -0.43
CA GLY A 12 6.00 6.68 0.35
C GLY A 12 4.48 6.68 0.54
N LYS A 13 3.77 5.61 0.15
CA LYS A 13 2.30 5.49 0.28
C LYS A 13 1.78 5.80 1.68
N SER A 14 2.22 5.05 2.70
CA SER A 14 1.73 5.21 4.07
C SER A 14 2.07 6.58 4.65
N TRP A 15 3.20 7.17 4.27
CA TRP A 15 3.54 8.54 4.67
C TRP A 15 2.54 9.55 4.08
N ARG A 16 2.30 9.47 2.77
CA ARG A 16 1.37 10.35 2.07
C ARG A 16 -0.08 10.15 2.52
N ALA A 17 -0.50 8.91 2.72
CA ALA A 17 -1.82 8.55 3.20
C ALA A 17 -2.09 9.14 4.59
N ARG A 18 -1.15 8.98 5.52
CA ARG A 18 -1.24 9.57 6.87
C ARG A 18 -1.25 11.10 6.83
N ALA A 19 -0.42 11.71 6.00
CA ALA A 19 -0.40 13.17 5.83
C ALA A 19 -1.75 13.70 5.30
N LEU A 20 -2.31 13.06 4.27
CA LEU A 20 -3.62 13.42 3.72
C LEU A 20 -4.76 13.15 4.69
N ALA A 21 -4.70 12.04 5.42
CA ALA A 21 -5.68 11.71 6.46
C ALA A 21 -5.70 12.78 7.56
N ALA A 22 -4.54 13.20 8.05
CA ALA A 22 -4.43 14.24 9.05
C ALA A 22 -4.85 15.63 8.52
N GLN A 23 -4.42 15.97 7.30
CA GLN A 23 -4.71 17.28 6.70
C GLN A 23 -6.19 17.45 6.35
N HIS A 24 -6.84 16.38 5.90
CA HIS A 24 -8.21 16.44 5.38
C HIS A 24 -9.23 15.76 6.30
N ASP A 25 -8.84 15.21 7.45
CA ASP A 25 -9.72 14.46 8.35
C ASP A 25 -10.40 13.28 7.61
N LEU A 26 -9.58 12.33 7.16
CA LEU A 26 -10.02 11.14 6.44
C LEU A 26 -9.85 9.91 7.33
N ALA A 27 -10.81 8.98 7.26
CA ALA A 27 -10.56 7.63 7.74
C ALA A 27 -9.39 7.01 6.95
N HIS A 28 -8.49 6.30 7.62
CA HIS A 28 -7.29 5.74 7.01
C HIS A 28 -7.29 4.21 7.14
N LEU A 29 -7.13 3.52 6.01
CA LEU A 29 -6.92 2.08 5.96
C LEU A 29 -5.55 1.76 5.33
N ASP A 30 -4.69 1.13 6.12
CA ASP A 30 -3.51 0.43 5.61
C ASP A 30 -3.95 -1.00 5.25
N LEU A 31 -3.83 -1.40 3.99
CA LEU A 31 -4.31 -2.72 3.56
C LEU A 31 -3.56 -3.87 4.27
N ASP A 32 -2.35 -3.65 4.79
CA ASP A 32 -1.67 -4.65 5.62
C ASP A 32 -2.51 -5.00 6.87
N THR A 33 -3.27 -4.07 7.44
CA THR A 33 -4.00 -4.31 8.71
C THR A 33 -5.20 -5.22 8.56
N ILE A 34 -5.69 -5.44 7.34
CA ILE A 34 -6.77 -6.39 7.05
C ILE A 34 -6.24 -7.69 6.43
N VAL A 35 -5.09 -7.64 5.74
CA VAL A 35 -4.47 -8.82 5.11
C VAL A 35 -3.83 -9.74 6.14
N TRP A 36 -3.25 -9.22 7.22
CA TRP A 36 -2.47 -10.00 8.18
C TRP A 36 -3.19 -10.15 9.53
N GLU A 37 -3.10 -11.35 10.11
CA GLU A 37 -3.62 -11.65 11.44
C GLU A 37 -2.92 -10.78 12.51
N PRO A 38 -3.68 -10.06 13.35
CA PRO A 38 -3.11 -9.21 14.40
C PRO A 38 -2.19 -9.99 15.35
N GLY A 39 -0.97 -9.49 15.55
CA GLY A 39 0.01 -10.10 16.45
C GLY A 39 0.71 -11.34 15.90
N GLN A 40 0.45 -11.73 14.64
CA GLN A 40 1.15 -12.82 13.97
C GLN A 40 1.98 -12.30 12.80
N ILE A 41 3.17 -12.88 12.61
CA ILE A 41 4.07 -12.48 11.52
C ILE A 41 3.75 -13.31 10.29
N ALA A 42 3.33 -12.65 9.22
CA ALA A 42 3.09 -13.25 7.90
C ALA A 42 2.05 -14.38 7.88
N VAL A 43 1.03 -14.29 8.73
CA VAL A 43 -0.15 -15.18 8.68
C VAL A 43 -1.30 -14.40 8.07
N PRO A 44 -1.74 -14.74 6.84
CA PRO A 44 -2.80 -13.99 6.19
C PRO A 44 -4.18 -14.36 6.74
N CYS A 45 -5.06 -13.37 6.85
CA CYS A 45 -6.48 -13.55 7.06
C CYS A 45 -7.12 -14.27 5.85
N ALA A 46 -8.31 -14.85 6.04
CA ALA A 46 -9.05 -15.47 4.93
C ALA A 46 -9.40 -14.43 3.85
N PRO A 47 -9.20 -14.70 2.55
CA PRO A 47 -9.45 -13.71 1.48
C PRO A 47 -10.86 -13.10 1.49
N GLU A 48 -11.88 -13.88 1.84
CA GLU A 48 -13.26 -13.44 1.97
C GLU A 48 -13.43 -12.44 3.12
N GLN A 49 -12.74 -12.64 4.23
CA GLN A 49 -12.70 -11.72 5.37
C GLN A 49 -12.01 -10.41 4.98
N VAL A 50 -10.83 -10.49 4.35
CA VAL A 50 -10.10 -9.30 3.87
C VAL A 50 -10.98 -8.45 2.95
N ARG A 51 -11.68 -9.10 2.01
CA ARG A 51 -12.58 -8.41 1.08
C ARG A 51 -13.79 -7.81 1.80
N ALA A 52 -14.36 -8.50 2.77
CA ALA A 52 -15.47 -7.98 3.57
C ALA A 52 -15.03 -6.74 4.37
N ASP A 53 -13.86 -6.76 5.01
CA ASP A 53 -13.33 -5.64 5.80
C ASP A 53 -13.04 -4.42 4.93
N LEU A 54 -12.47 -4.64 3.74
CA LEU A 54 -12.27 -3.57 2.75
C LEU A 54 -13.61 -2.92 2.35
N LEU A 55 -14.61 -3.74 2.00
CA LEU A 55 -15.92 -3.25 1.58
C LEU A 55 -16.64 -2.52 2.72
N ALA A 56 -16.54 -3.03 3.96
CA ALA A 56 -17.07 -2.36 5.13
C ALA A 56 -16.45 -0.97 5.29
N PHE A 57 -15.11 -0.87 5.26
CA PHE A 57 -14.40 0.41 5.39
C PHE A 57 -14.81 1.43 4.31
N VAL A 58 -14.80 1.05 3.03
CA VAL A 58 -15.08 2.01 1.94
C VAL A 58 -16.55 2.44 1.86
N THR A 59 -17.46 1.70 2.51
CA THR A 59 -18.89 2.00 2.55
C THR A 59 -19.33 2.71 3.83
N GLU A 60 -18.70 2.43 4.97
CA GLU A 60 -18.98 3.08 6.26
C GLU A 60 -18.48 4.54 6.28
N HIS A 61 -17.39 4.83 5.58
CA HIS A 61 -16.80 6.16 5.58
C HIS A 61 -17.14 6.95 4.31
N GLU A 62 -17.69 8.17 4.46
CA GLU A 62 -17.92 9.08 3.32
C GLU A 62 -16.61 9.69 2.77
N ARG A 63 -15.59 9.78 3.64
CA ARG A 63 -14.28 10.39 3.35
C ARG A 63 -13.18 9.50 3.89
N TRP A 64 -12.35 8.97 3.00
CA TRP A 64 -11.33 8.00 3.37
C TRP A 64 -10.10 8.07 2.47
N VAL A 65 -9.01 7.50 2.97
CA VAL A 65 -7.83 7.12 2.22
C VAL A 65 -7.47 5.67 2.54
N ALA A 66 -7.32 4.85 1.51
CA ALA A 66 -6.85 3.48 1.63
C ALA A 66 -5.54 3.33 0.86
N GLU A 67 -4.58 2.56 1.39
CA GLU A 67 -3.26 2.43 0.77
C GLU A 67 -2.67 1.03 0.88
N GLY A 68 -1.94 0.61 -0.16
CA GLY A 68 -1.23 -0.67 -0.15
C GLY A 68 -0.68 -1.07 -1.51
N CYS A 69 -0.27 -2.33 -1.64
CA CYS A 69 0.29 -2.88 -2.88
C CYS A 69 -0.46 -4.11 -3.41
N TYR A 70 -1.57 -4.49 -2.77
CA TYR A 70 -2.37 -5.65 -3.12
C TYR A 70 -3.31 -5.29 -4.28
N GLY A 71 -2.91 -5.60 -5.51
CA GLY A 71 -3.66 -5.21 -6.71
C GLY A 71 -5.11 -5.66 -6.70
N ASP A 72 -5.40 -6.88 -6.24
CA ASP A 72 -6.78 -7.39 -6.17
C ASP A 72 -7.65 -6.56 -5.20
N LEU A 73 -7.08 -6.07 -4.10
CA LEU A 73 -7.78 -5.21 -3.14
C LEU A 73 -7.92 -3.78 -3.66
N VAL A 74 -6.88 -3.27 -4.32
CA VAL A 74 -6.93 -1.97 -4.99
C VAL A 74 -8.04 -1.99 -6.05
N GLU A 75 -8.07 -3.01 -6.90
CA GLU A 75 -9.08 -3.18 -7.94
C GLU A 75 -10.50 -3.27 -7.34
N ALA A 76 -10.68 -4.01 -6.25
CA ALA A 76 -11.96 -4.09 -5.54
C ALA A 76 -12.42 -2.74 -4.95
N ALA A 77 -11.49 -1.85 -4.57
CA ALA A 77 -11.77 -0.52 -4.03
C ALA A 77 -11.96 0.56 -5.11
N LEU A 78 -11.47 0.35 -6.35
CA LEU A 78 -11.53 1.35 -7.43
C LEU A 78 -12.95 1.93 -7.66
N PRO A 79 -14.03 1.13 -7.71
CA PRO A 79 -15.38 1.68 -7.94
C PRO A 79 -15.85 2.65 -6.85
N PHE A 80 -15.22 2.62 -5.68
CA PHE A 80 -15.57 3.44 -4.53
C PHE A 80 -14.65 4.66 -4.37
N CYS A 81 -13.54 4.76 -5.12
CA CYS A 81 -12.64 5.89 -5.00
C CYS A 81 -13.06 7.06 -5.91
N SER A 82 -12.74 8.28 -5.50
CA SER A 82 -12.85 9.50 -6.33
C SER A 82 -11.52 9.90 -6.96
N GLU A 83 -10.41 9.45 -6.38
CA GLU A 83 -9.06 9.77 -6.86
C GLU A 83 -8.12 8.58 -6.61
N LEU A 84 -7.31 8.26 -7.62
CA LEU A 84 -6.30 7.21 -7.59
C LEU A 84 -4.90 7.83 -7.64
N VAL A 85 -4.04 7.47 -6.68
CA VAL A 85 -2.65 7.91 -6.64
C VAL A 85 -1.74 6.71 -6.82
N PHE A 86 -0.86 6.76 -7.84
CA PHE A 86 0.20 5.78 -8.02
C PHE A 86 1.53 6.37 -7.58
N MET A 87 2.05 5.89 -6.45
CA MET A 87 3.39 6.23 -5.95
C MET A 87 4.44 5.39 -6.70
N ASN A 88 5.13 5.99 -7.65
CA ASN A 88 6.11 5.35 -8.52
C ASN A 88 7.45 6.13 -8.63
N PRO A 89 8.19 6.33 -7.51
CA PRO A 89 9.45 7.08 -7.52
C PRO A 89 10.65 6.31 -8.10
N GLY A 90 10.44 5.09 -8.58
CA GLY A 90 11.49 4.22 -9.10
C GLY A 90 12.10 3.27 -8.06
N ARG A 91 12.82 2.27 -8.57
CA ARG A 91 13.41 1.15 -7.81
C ARG A 91 14.37 1.63 -6.73
N ASP A 92 15.31 2.48 -7.08
CA ASP A 92 16.39 2.87 -6.18
C ASP A 92 15.89 3.68 -5.00
N VAL A 93 14.91 4.57 -5.22
CA VAL A 93 14.24 5.31 -4.15
C VAL A 93 13.50 4.36 -3.21
N CYS A 94 12.75 3.40 -3.75
CA CYS A 94 12.06 2.40 -2.92
C CYS A 94 13.04 1.57 -2.08
N LEU A 95 14.15 1.12 -2.66
CA LEU A 95 15.19 0.37 -1.95
C LEU A 95 15.83 1.18 -0.84
N GLU A 96 16.21 2.43 -1.13
CA GLU A 96 16.84 3.30 -0.14
C GLU A 96 15.90 3.65 1.01
N ASN A 97 14.63 3.91 0.72
CA ASN A 97 13.61 4.13 1.75
C ASN A 97 13.42 2.90 2.64
N ASN A 98 13.47 1.69 2.08
CA ASN A 98 13.42 0.46 2.87
C ASN A 98 14.63 0.29 3.79
N ARG A 99 15.84 0.63 3.32
CA ARG A 99 17.07 0.59 4.13
C ARG A 99 17.03 1.56 5.31
N ARG A 100 16.38 2.71 5.12
CA ARG A 100 16.25 3.77 6.14
C ARG A 100 15.03 3.63 7.04
N ARG A 101 14.24 2.56 6.91
CA ARG A 101 13.02 2.40 7.71
C ARG A 101 13.33 2.44 9.20
N PRO A 102 12.60 3.26 9.99
CA PRO A 102 12.65 3.14 11.44
C PRO A 102 12.11 1.77 11.87
N TRP A 103 12.37 1.42 13.13
CA TRP A 103 11.79 0.21 13.70
C TRP A 103 10.26 0.31 13.70
N GLU A 104 9.61 -0.74 13.21
CA GLU A 104 8.16 -0.89 13.14
C GLU A 104 7.70 -1.80 14.31
N PRO A 105 7.44 -1.26 15.52
CA PRO A 105 7.15 -2.06 16.71
C PRO A 105 5.85 -2.86 16.62
N HIS A 106 4.96 -2.48 15.69
CA HIS A 106 3.72 -3.20 15.40
C HIS A 106 3.94 -4.43 14.51
N LYS A 107 5.10 -4.55 13.84
CA LYS A 107 5.46 -5.69 12.96
C LYS A 107 6.55 -6.58 13.56
N TYR A 108 7.50 -5.98 14.29
CA TYR A 108 8.69 -6.67 14.77
C TYR A 108 8.95 -6.38 16.25
N ALA A 109 9.35 -7.42 16.99
CA ALA A 109 9.69 -7.31 18.41
C ALA A 109 10.91 -6.41 18.69
N SER A 110 11.80 -6.23 17.72
CA SER A 110 12.99 -5.38 17.83
C SER A 110 13.49 -4.89 16.47
N MET A 111 14.36 -3.87 16.47
CA MET A 111 15.08 -3.42 15.28
C MET A 111 15.90 -4.58 14.66
N GLU A 112 16.55 -5.41 15.48
CA GLU A 112 17.33 -6.56 14.99
C GLU A 112 16.44 -7.59 14.27
N ALA A 113 15.28 -7.90 14.84
CA ALA A 113 14.32 -8.82 14.20
C ALA A 113 13.84 -8.27 12.84
N GLN A 114 13.61 -6.96 12.73
CA GLN A 114 13.28 -6.31 11.46
C GLN A 114 14.45 -6.37 10.47
N GLN A 115 15.67 -6.04 10.90
CA GLN A 115 16.87 -6.05 10.06
C GLN A 115 17.19 -7.45 9.53
N SER A 116 16.88 -8.52 10.30
CA SER A 116 17.02 -9.91 9.84
C SER A 116 16.18 -10.23 8.59
N LYS A 117 15.12 -9.45 8.32
CA LYS A 117 14.24 -9.60 7.15
C LYS A 117 14.60 -8.65 6.00
N LEU A 118 15.55 -7.73 6.20
CA LEU A 118 15.83 -6.66 5.23
C LEU A 118 16.29 -7.20 3.88
N ALA A 119 17.18 -8.19 3.85
CA ALA A 119 17.68 -8.75 2.59
C ALA A 119 16.55 -9.30 1.70
N PHE A 120 15.66 -10.10 2.30
CA PHE A 120 14.46 -10.62 1.64
C PHE A 120 13.54 -9.49 1.17
N LEU A 121 13.30 -8.49 2.03
CA LEU A 121 12.47 -7.34 1.68
C LEU A 121 13.05 -6.56 0.50
N LEU A 122 14.37 -6.33 0.45
CA LEU A 122 15.01 -5.60 -0.66
C LEU A 122 14.93 -6.38 -1.98
N GLU A 123 15.09 -7.70 -1.95
CA GLU A 123 14.89 -8.56 -3.13
C GLU A 123 13.44 -8.48 -3.63
N TRP A 124 12.47 -8.58 -2.72
CA TRP A 124 11.05 -8.42 -3.05
C TRP A 124 10.74 -7.01 -3.58
N VAL A 125 11.29 -5.95 -2.99
CA VAL A 125 11.11 -4.57 -3.48
C VAL A 125 11.70 -4.40 -4.89
N ALA A 126 12.88 -4.97 -5.14
CA ALA A 126 13.55 -4.91 -6.43
C ALA A 126 12.75 -5.64 -7.52
N GLY A 127 12.23 -6.83 -7.20
CA GLY A 127 11.45 -7.66 -8.12
C GLY A 127 10.11 -7.05 -8.54
N TYR A 128 9.64 -5.97 -7.90
CA TYR A 128 8.38 -5.30 -8.23
C TYR A 128 8.21 -4.98 -9.72
N TYR A 129 9.30 -4.60 -10.38
CA TYR A 129 9.31 -4.21 -11.80
C TYR A 129 9.36 -5.39 -12.78
N GLU A 130 9.61 -6.60 -12.27
CA GLU A 130 9.83 -7.81 -13.07
C GLU A 130 8.75 -8.87 -12.83
N ARG A 131 8.13 -8.89 -11.64
CA ARG A 131 7.01 -9.78 -11.32
C ARG A 131 5.78 -9.44 -12.18
N GLU A 132 4.90 -10.42 -12.32
CA GLU A 132 3.62 -10.28 -13.03
C GLU A 132 2.40 -10.58 -12.12
N ASP A 133 2.63 -10.66 -10.81
CA ASP A 133 1.59 -10.91 -9.80
C ASP A 133 0.74 -9.66 -9.50
N ALA A 134 -0.25 -9.81 -8.63
CA ALA A 134 -1.11 -8.72 -8.18
C ALA A 134 -0.36 -7.60 -7.43
N MET A 135 0.88 -7.80 -7.02
CA MET A 135 1.70 -6.81 -6.29
C MET A 135 2.86 -6.30 -7.15
N SER A 136 2.71 -6.32 -8.47
CA SER A 136 3.73 -5.93 -9.44
C SER A 136 3.51 -4.54 -10.05
N TYR A 137 4.56 -4.01 -10.65
CA TYR A 137 4.48 -2.82 -11.50
C TYR A 137 3.51 -3.01 -12.65
N ALA A 138 3.56 -4.16 -13.33
CA ALA A 138 2.69 -4.45 -14.46
C ALA A 138 1.20 -4.44 -14.06
N CYS A 139 0.86 -4.99 -12.89
CA CYS A 139 -0.49 -4.92 -12.33
C CYS A 139 -0.90 -3.47 -12.02
N HIS A 140 -0.10 -2.75 -11.22
CA HIS A 140 -0.40 -1.36 -10.83
C HIS A 140 -0.50 -0.41 -12.03
N ARG A 141 0.39 -0.56 -13.02
CA ARG A 141 0.36 0.22 -14.26
C ARG A 141 -0.93 -0.02 -15.03
N ARG A 142 -1.34 -1.27 -15.23
CA ARG A 142 -2.61 -1.58 -15.92
C ARG A 142 -3.81 -0.94 -15.23
N MET A 143 -3.91 -1.06 -13.91
CA MET A 143 -4.99 -0.43 -13.15
C MET A 143 -4.96 1.09 -13.27
N PHE A 144 -3.77 1.70 -13.17
CA PHE A 144 -3.62 3.15 -13.32
C PHE A 144 -4.05 3.62 -14.71
N ASP A 145 -3.57 2.96 -15.75
CA ASP A 145 -3.84 3.33 -17.13
C ASP A 145 -5.34 3.17 -17.47
N ALA A 146 -5.98 2.11 -16.96
CA ALA A 146 -7.39 1.81 -17.17
C ALA A 146 -8.36 2.65 -16.32
N PHE A 147 -7.89 3.34 -15.28
CA PHE A 147 -8.77 4.16 -14.45
C PHE A 147 -9.13 5.49 -15.14
N ASP A 148 -10.42 5.70 -15.41
CA ASP A 148 -10.91 6.89 -16.12
C ASP A 148 -11.19 8.10 -15.22
N GLY A 149 -11.13 7.92 -13.89
CA GLY A 149 -11.32 9.00 -12.91
C GLY A 149 -10.08 9.88 -12.72
N ASN A 150 -10.15 10.77 -11.71
CA ASN A 150 -9.01 11.60 -11.35
C ASN A 150 -7.84 10.73 -10.89
N LYS A 151 -6.71 10.79 -11.61
CA LYS A 151 -5.52 10.01 -11.26
C LYS A 151 -4.25 10.82 -11.33
N THR A 152 -3.34 10.51 -10.41
CA THR A 152 -2.04 11.15 -10.31
C THR A 152 -0.94 10.10 -10.16
N GLU A 153 0.07 10.16 -11.00
CA GLU A 153 1.31 9.39 -10.81
C GLU A 153 2.37 10.29 -10.18
N VAL A 154 2.98 9.81 -9.10
CA VAL A 154 4.00 10.53 -8.34
C VAL A 154 5.34 9.84 -8.58
N THR A 155 6.22 10.50 -9.35
CA THR A 155 7.53 9.97 -9.74
C THR A 155 8.70 10.60 -8.98
N VAL A 156 8.44 11.67 -8.22
CA VAL A 156 9.41 12.33 -7.35
C VAL A 156 8.79 12.42 -5.97
N VAL A 157 9.55 12.03 -4.96
CA VAL A 157 9.17 12.11 -3.54
C VAL A 157 10.21 12.97 -2.83
N ASP A 158 9.73 13.91 -2.02
CA ASP A 158 10.55 14.82 -1.20
C ASP A 158 11.06 14.14 0.08
#